data_AF-M0GDE9-F1
#
_entry.id   AF-M0GDE9-F1
#
_cell.length_a   1.000
_cell.length_b   1.000
_cell.length_c   1.000
_cell.angle_alpha   90.00
_cell.angle_beta   90.00
_cell.angle_gamma   90.00
#
_symmetry.space_group_name_H-M   'P 1'
#
loop_
_entity.id
_entity.type
_entity.pdbx_description
1 polymer ?
#
loop_
_entity_poly.entity_id
_entity_poly.type
_entity_poly.pdbx_seq_one_letter_code
_entity_poly.pdbx_strand_id
1 'polypeptide(L)'
;MSDTPVDADEVRHVAELARVDLDEDEVEEFAAQFADILGYFDALDEVPEVDREDELVNVMRPDEVRDGLTQEEALSNAAETEDGFFKGPRVS
;
A
#
# COMPACT_ATOMS: atom_id res chain seq x y z
N MET A 1 -18.75 8.55 -7.59
CA MET A 1 -17.49 7.92 -8.02
C MET A 1 -17.24 8.27 -9.50
N SER A 2 -15.98 8.28 -9.98
CA SER A 2 -15.70 8.58 -11.39
C SER A 2 -16.36 7.51 -12.28
N ASP A 3 -17.17 7.93 -13.24
CA ASP A 3 -18.03 7.10 -14.11
C ASP A 3 -17.22 6.31 -15.17
N THR A 4 -15.91 6.13 -14.96
CA THR A 4 -15.05 5.44 -15.91
C THR A 4 -14.94 3.97 -15.50
N PRO A 5 -15.40 3.03 -16.33
CA PRO A 5 -15.27 1.60 -16.04
C PRO A 5 -13.79 1.22 -15.91
N VAL A 6 -13.48 0.35 -14.95
CA VAL A 6 -12.12 -0.17 -14.78
C VAL A 6 -11.75 -0.98 -16.01
N ASP A 7 -10.75 -0.51 -16.75
CA ASP A 7 -10.20 -1.19 -17.90
C ASP A 7 -8.79 -1.72 -17.61
N ALA A 8 -8.23 -2.45 -18.57
CA ALA A 8 -6.92 -3.06 -18.43
C ALA A 8 -5.79 -2.04 -18.23
N ASP A 9 -5.93 -0.81 -18.74
CA ASP A 9 -4.92 0.23 -18.58
C ASP A 9 -4.96 0.80 -17.15
N GLU A 10 -6.16 0.96 -16.58
CA GLU A 10 -6.32 1.34 -15.17
C GLU A 10 -5.74 0.27 -14.23
N VAL A 11 -5.98 -1.02 -14.50
CA VAL A 11 -5.39 -2.13 -13.72
C VAL A 11 -3.87 -2.09 -13.76
N ARG A 12 -3.28 -1.90 -14.94
CA ARG A 12 -1.82 -1.78 -15.09
C ARG A 12 -1.28 -0.56 -14.35
N HIS A 13 -1.99 0.56 -14.39
CA HIS A 13 -1.59 1.77 -13.70
C HIS A 13 -1.57 1.57 -12.17
N VAL A 14 -2.61 0.95 -11.61
CA VAL A 14 -2.68 0.63 -10.18
C VAL A 14 -1.58 -0.38 -9.79
N ALA A 15 -1.32 -1.38 -10.64
CA ALA A 15 -0.26 -2.36 -10.41
C ALA A 15 1.14 -1.70 -10.37
N GLU A 16 1.41 -0.74 -11.25
CA GLU A 16 2.64 0.07 -11.23
C GLU A 16 2.77 0.86 -9.92
N LEU A 17 1.71 1.54 -9.49
CA LEU A 17 1.70 2.29 -8.23
C LEU A 17 1.95 1.39 -7.02
N ALA A 18 1.39 0.19 -7.04
CA ALA A 18 1.54 -0.83 -5.99
C ALA A 18 2.86 -1.61 -6.08
N ARG A 19 3.63 -1.47 -7.17
CA ARG A 19 4.82 -2.28 -7.49
C ARG A 19 4.52 -3.78 -7.55
N VAL A 20 3.42 -4.14 -8.20
CA VAL A 20 3.00 -5.52 -8.44
C VAL A 20 3.15 -5.81 -9.93
N ASP A 21 3.93 -6.82 -10.27
CA ASP A 21 3.99 -7.32 -11.65
C ASP A 21 2.77 -8.22 -11.91
N LEU A 22 2.11 -8.03 -13.05
CA LEU A 22 0.94 -8.80 -13.48
C LEU A 22 1.14 -9.32 -14.90
N ASP A 23 0.76 -10.57 -15.14
CA ASP A 23 0.69 -11.15 -16.47
C ASP A 23 -0.58 -10.70 -17.21
N GLU A 24 -0.63 -10.86 -18.54
CA GLU A 24 -1.77 -10.40 -19.36
C GLU A 24 -3.10 -11.01 -18.94
N ASP A 25 -3.11 -12.31 -18.60
CA ASP A 25 -4.30 -13.02 -18.13
C ASP A 25 -4.81 -12.44 -16.78
N GLU A 26 -3.90 -12.07 -15.89
CA GLU A 26 -4.23 -11.47 -14.58
C GLU A 26 -4.81 -10.07 -14.74
N VAL A 27 -4.31 -9.29 -15.71
CA VAL A 27 -4.84 -7.95 -15.98
C VAL A 27 -6.31 -8.02 -16.43
N GLU A 28 -6.65 -8.94 -17.32
CA GLU A 28 -8.03 -9.12 -17.79
C GLU A 28 -8.95 -9.63 -16.65
N GLU A 29 -8.47 -10.58 -15.85
CA GLU A 29 -9.19 -11.09 -14.69
C GLU A 29 -9.47 -9.98 -13.67
N PHE A 30 -8.45 -9.18 -13.35
CA PHE A 30 -8.56 -8.12 -12.34
C PHE A 30 -9.43 -6.97 -12.79
N ALA A 31 -9.48 -6.66 -14.09
CA ALA A 31 -10.41 -5.65 -14.60
C ALA A 31 -11.87 -6.03 -14.28
N ALA A 32 -12.24 -7.30 -14.51
CA ALA A 32 -13.57 -7.80 -14.17
C ALA A 32 -13.82 -7.82 -12.66
N GLN A 33 -12.88 -8.33 -11.87
CA GLN A 33 -13.01 -8.41 -10.42
C GLN A 33 -13.07 -7.03 -9.76
N PHE A 34 -12.29 -6.05 -10.24
CA PHE A 34 -12.33 -4.68 -9.72
C PHE A 34 -13.63 -4.00 -10.09
N ALA A 35 -14.17 -4.22 -11.29
CA ALA A 35 -15.51 -3.71 -11.63
C ALA A 35 -16.59 -4.26 -10.68
N ASP A 36 -16.54 -5.55 -10.35
CA ASP A 36 -17.47 -6.17 -9.40
C ASP A 36 -17.31 -5.60 -7.98
N ILE A 37 -16.07 -5.44 -7.50
CA ILE A 37 -15.77 -4.87 -6.18
C ILE A 37 -16.21 -3.41 -6.08
N LEU A 38 -15.92 -2.60 -7.09
CA LEU A 38 -16.35 -1.20 -7.12
C LEU A 38 -17.87 -1.07 -7.21
N GLY A 39 -18.53 -1.90 -8.00
CA GLY A 39 -20.00 -1.96 -8.01
C GLY A 39 -20.59 -2.35 -6.66
N TYR A 40 -19.90 -3.18 -5.87
CA TYR A 40 -20.32 -3.46 -4.50
C TYR A 40 -20.18 -2.24 -3.57
N PHE A 41 -19.17 -1.39 -3.80
CA PHE A 41 -18.99 -0.16 -3.03
C PHE A 41 -20.08 0.89 -3.28
N ASP A 42 -20.82 0.83 -4.39
CA ASP A 42 -21.98 1.72 -4.63
C ASP A 42 -23.03 1.60 -3.52
N ALA A 43 -23.10 0.48 -2.80
CA ALA A 43 -23.96 0.33 -1.62
C ALA A 43 -23.64 1.33 -0.50
N LEU A 44 -22.42 1.90 -0.47
CA LEU A 44 -22.05 2.94 0.49
C LEU A 44 -22.72 4.29 0.19
N ASP A 45 -23.08 4.57 -1.07
CA ASP A 45 -23.75 5.82 -1.45
C ASP A 45 -25.17 5.93 -0.84
N GLU A 46 -25.76 4.80 -0.43
CA GLU A 46 -27.05 4.75 0.27
C GLU A 46 -26.94 5.10 1.76
N VAL A 47 -25.72 5.12 2.31
CA VAL A 47 -25.48 5.37 3.73
C VAL A 47 -25.20 6.86 3.93
N PRO A 48 -25.97 7.57 4.77
CA PRO A 48 -25.69 8.97 5.03
C PRO A 48 -24.33 9.13 5.72
N GLU A 49 -23.54 10.10 5.24
CA GLU A 49 -22.34 10.52 5.94
C GLU A 49 -22.69 11.00 7.34
N VAL A 50 -21.92 10.56 8.34
CA VAL A 50 -22.08 10.97 9.73
C VAL A 50 -20.82 11.67 10.18
N ASP A 51 -20.94 12.94 10.55
CA ASP A 51 -19.88 13.67 11.23
C ASP A 51 -19.75 13.10 12.65
N ARG A 52 -18.68 12.34 12.87
CA ARG A 52 -18.25 11.94 14.22
C ARG A 52 -17.04 12.76 14.59
N GLU A 53 -17.19 13.56 15.63
CA GLU A 53 -16.07 14.22 16.29
C GLU A 53 -15.46 13.23 17.28
N ASP A 54 -14.33 12.63 16.90
CA ASP A 54 -13.51 11.91 17.86
C ASP A 54 -12.86 12.92 18.82
N GLU A 55 -12.87 12.63 20.12
CA GLU A 55 -12.18 13.43 21.14
C GLU A 55 -10.66 13.21 21.06
N LEU A 56 -10.05 13.69 19.96
CA LEU A 56 -8.63 13.56 19.72
C LEU A 56 -7.85 14.52 20.61
N VAL A 57 -6.75 14.02 21.16
CA VAL A 57 -5.77 14.81 21.91
C VAL A 57 -4.38 14.59 21.34
N ASN A 58 -3.52 15.59 21.46
CA ASN A 58 -2.13 15.45 21.02
C ASN A 58 -1.37 14.49 21.94
N VAL A 59 -0.94 13.35 21.39
CA VAL A 59 -0.07 12.39 22.08
C VAL A 59 1.36 12.63 21.63
N MET A 60 2.11 13.36 22.46
CA MET A 60 3.52 13.66 22.18
C MET A 60 4.43 12.63 22.84
N ARG A 61 5.46 12.20 22.12
CA ARG A 61 6.56 11.41 22.69
C ARG A 61 7.54 12.36 23.41
N PRO A 62 8.06 12.02 24.60
CA PRO A 62 9.14 12.78 25.23
C PRO A 62 10.41 12.74 24.36
N ASP A 63 11.19 13.81 24.43
CA ASP A 63 12.48 13.95 23.74
C ASP A 63 13.60 13.33 24.59
N GLU A 64 13.62 12.00 24.63
CA GLU A 64 14.57 11.21 25.42
C GLU A 64 15.28 10.19 24.53
N VAL A 65 16.59 10.04 24.74
CA VAL A 65 17.40 9.05 24.03
C VAL A 65 17.00 7.63 24.47
N ARG A 66 16.90 6.71 23.50
CA ARG A 66 16.69 5.29 23.72
C ARG A 66 17.69 4.49 22.91
N ASP A 67 18.07 3.34 23.42
CA ASP A 67 18.92 2.41 22.70
C ASP A 67 18.21 1.92 21.43
N GLY A 68 18.93 1.96 20.31
CA GLY A 68 18.49 1.37 19.06
C GLY A 68 18.82 -0.12 19.01
N LEU A 69 18.39 -0.78 17.94
CA LEU A 69 18.87 -2.13 17.61
C LEU A 69 20.38 -2.10 17.36
N THR A 70 21.06 -3.18 17.73
CA THR A 70 22.43 -3.43 17.26
C THR A 70 22.43 -3.63 15.74
N GLN A 71 23.59 -3.44 15.10
CA GLN A 71 23.73 -3.66 13.65
C GLN A 71 23.35 -5.10 13.26
N GLU A 72 23.71 -6.08 14.09
CA GLU A 72 23.37 -7.49 13.89
C GLU A 72 21.85 -7.72 13.95
N GLU A 73 21.18 -7.19 14.98
CA GLU A 73 19.72 -7.32 15.12
C GLU A 73 18.98 -6.67 13.95
N ALA A 74 19.40 -5.48 13.55
CA ALA A 74 18.81 -4.75 12.42
C ALA A 74 18.95 -5.51 11.09
N LEU A 75 20.05 -6.25 10.90
CA LEU A 75 20.34 -6.99 9.67
C LEU A 75 19.86 -8.45 9.69
N SER A 76 19.34 -8.93 10.82
CA SER A 76 19.00 -10.36 11.03
C SER A 76 18.03 -10.97 10.00
N ASN A 77 17.16 -10.14 9.42
CA ASN A 77 16.18 -10.55 8.40
C ASN A 77 16.48 -10.01 7.00
N ALA A 78 17.64 -9.37 6.80
CA ALA A 78 18.04 -8.87 5.50
C ALA A 78 18.30 -10.05 4.55
N ALA A 79 17.71 -10.02 3.35
CA ALA A 79 17.95 -11.06 2.34
C ALA A 79 19.44 -11.11 1.90
N GLU A 80 20.07 -9.96 1.75
CA GLU A 80 21.49 -9.81 1.45
C GLU A 80 22.12 -8.70 2.29
N THR A 81 23.36 -8.92 2.73
CA THR A 81 24.17 -7.93 3.44
C THR A 81 25.60 -7.89 2.90
N GLU A 82 26.25 -6.74 3.03
CA GLU A 82 27.66 -6.55 2.65
C GLU A 82 28.28 -5.53 3.60
N ASP A 83 29.40 -5.88 4.24
CA ASP A 83 30.17 -5.03 5.16
C ASP A 83 29.33 -4.29 6.24
N GLY A 84 28.27 -4.93 6.73
CA GLY A 84 27.37 -4.35 7.75
C GLY A 84 26.27 -3.43 7.19
N PHE A 85 25.98 -3.52 5.90
CA PHE A 85 24.90 -2.78 5.22
C PHE A 85 23.87 -3.72 4.60
N PHE A 86 22.65 -3.22 4.40
CA PHE A 86 21.67 -3.87 3.51
C PHE A 86 22.16 -3.75 2.07
N LYS A 87 22.24 -4.88 1.37
CA LYS A 87 22.61 -4.89 -0.04
C LYS A 87 21.35 -4.94 -0.89
N GLY A 88 21.27 -4.02 -1.85
CA GLY A 88 20.17 -3.94 -2.81
C GLY A 88 20.68 -3.79 -4.24
N PRO A 89 19.78 -3.92 -5.24
CA PRO A 89 20.12 -3.69 -6.63
C PRO A 89 20.64 -2.26 -6.83
N ARG A 90 21.61 -2.11 -7.74
CA ARG A 90 22.15 -0.79 -8.10
C ARG A 90 21.09 -0.04 -8.91
N VAL A 91 20.79 1.19 -8.49
CA VAL A 91 20.01 2.12 -9.30
C VAL A 91 20.94 2.67 -10.39
N SER A 92 20.57 2.48 -11.65
CA SER A 92 21.22 3.08 -12.82
C SER A 92 20.52 4.36 -13.25
#